data_AF-A0A350AM55-F1
#
_entry.id   AF-A0A350AM55-F1
#
_cell.length_a   1.000
_cell.length_b   1.000
_cell.length_c   1.000
_cell.angle_alpha   90.00
_cell.angle_beta   90.00
_cell.angle_gamma   90.00
#
_symmetry.space_group_name_H-M   'P 1'
#
loop_
_entity.id
_entity.type
_entity.pdbx_description
1 polymer ?
#
loop_
_entity_poly.entity_id
_entity_poly.type
_entity_poly.pdbx_seq_one_letter_code
_entity_poly.pdbx_strand_id
1 'polypeptide(L)'
;MKLIMKLMVPKATMAVLENHIVPMMRARLPYLDTEKKDFITRGAPAMLLFHADKNAEIGGEDAGIYQSYALLSVHSLGLGATSIGLVPPPINRSKELRRLFSIPEDHNVLGCVILRYPKYSFRRGIRRNLAGVHWL
;
A
#
# COMPACT_ATOMS: atom_id res chain seq x y z
N MET A 1 -12.72 -6.31 23.02
CA MET A 1 -12.27 -5.65 21.77
C MET A 1 -12.33 -6.56 20.53
N LYS A 2 -11.74 -7.77 20.53
CA LYS A 2 -11.80 -8.69 19.36
C LYS A 2 -13.21 -9.06 18.89
N LEU A 3 -14.16 -9.26 19.82
CA LEU A 3 -15.52 -9.71 19.50
C LEU A 3 -16.31 -8.65 18.70
N ILE A 4 -16.19 -7.38 19.09
CA ILE A 4 -16.84 -6.24 18.41
C ILE A 4 -16.23 -6.01 17.02
N MET A 5 -14.91 -6.18 16.88
CA MET A 5 -14.23 -6.00 15.59
C MET A 5 -14.64 -7.06 14.55
N LYS A 6 -14.89 -8.30 14.99
CA LYS A 6 -15.38 -9.39 14.12
C LYS A 6 -16.79 -9.15 13.56
N LEU A 7 -17.58 -8.30 14.22
CA LEU A 7 -18.93 -7.93 13.77
C LEU A 7 -18.92 -6.80 12.74
N MET A 8 -17.90 -5.92 12.77
CA MET A 8 -17.83 -4.72 11.92
C MET A 8 -16.89 -4.86 10.72
N VAL A 9 -15.98 -5.83 10.73
CA VAL A 9 -14.93 -5.97 9.71
C VAL A 9 -15.19 -7.23 8.87
N PRO A 10 -15.09 -7.17 7.52
CA PRO A 10 -15.23 -8.34 6.67
C PRO A 10 -14.29 -9.48 7.10
N LYS A 11 -14.76 -10.72 7.01
CA LYS A 11 -14.00 -11.91 7.42
C LYS A 11 -12.61 -11.98 6.75
N ALA A 12 -12.52 -11.64 5.47
CA ALA A 12 -11.26 -11.60 4.74
C ALA A 12 -10.27 -10.58 5.34
N THR A 13 -10.74 -9.37 5.62
CA THR A 13 -9.93 -8.33 6.27
C THR A 13 -9.49 -8.74 7.67
N MET A 14 -10.38 -9.37 8.45
CA MET A 14 -10.02 -9.93 9.75
C MET A 14 -8.94 -11.00 9.65
N ALA A 15 -9.01 -11.88 8.65
CA ALA A 15 -7.99 -12.91 8.42
C ALA A 15 -6.62 -12.29 8.06
N VAL A 16 -6.60 -11.24 7.24
CA VAL A 16 -5.36 -10.50 6.91
C VAL A 16 -4.75 -9.89 8.18
N LEU A 17 -5.58 -9.27 9.03
CA LEU A 17 -5.12 -8.68 10.28
C LEU A 17 -4.55 -9.74 11.24
N GLU A 18 -5.29 -10.83 11.47
CA GLU A 18 -4.92 -11.87 12.44
C GLU A 18 -3.71 -12.67 11.96
N ASN A 19 -3.65 -13.03 10.68
CA ASN A 19 -2.64 -13.95 10.16
C ASN A 19 -1.37 -13.23 9.67
N HIS A 20 -1.46 -11.98 9.21
CA HIS A 20 -0.35 -11.31 8.54
C HIS A 20 0.07 -10.02 9.26
N ILE A 21 -0.86 -9.07 9.45
CA ILE A 21 -0.48 -7.73 9.91
C ILE A 21 -0.11 -7.71 11.40
N VAL A 22 -0.95 -8.26 12.28
CA VAL A 22 -0.70 -8.23 13.73
C VAL A 22 0.56 -9.02 14.12
N PRO A 23 0.81 -10.24 13.60
CA PRO A 23 2.06 -10.95 13.86
C PRO A 23 3.28 -10.15 13.38
N MET A 24 3.22 -9.60 12.16
CA MET A 24 4.29 -8.79 11.60
C MET A 24 4.57 -7.55 12.45
N MET A 25 3.53 -6.83 12.88
CA MET A 25 3.67 -5.65 13.74
C MET A 25 4.26 -6.04 15.09
N ARG A 26 3.77 -7.09 15.76
CA ARG A 26 4.34 -7.53 17.05
C ARG A 26 5.82 -7.89 16.96
N ALA A 27 6.23 -8.53 15.87
CA ALA A 27 7.62 -8.89 15.66
C ALA A 27 8.52 -7.68 15.35
N ARG A 28 7.98 -6.61 14.75
CA ARG A 28 8.77 -5.47 14.25
C ARG A 28 8.66 -4.20 15.10
N LEU A 29 7.58 -4.02 15.85
CA LEU A 29 7.31 -2.84 16.66
C LEU A 29 8.41 -2.54 17.69
N PRO A 30 8.99 -3.54 18.41
CA PRO A 30 10.10 -3.28 19.34
C PRO A 30 11.35 -2.68 18.68
N TYR A 31 11.54 -2.94 17.38
CA TYR A 31 12.70 -2.47 16.62
C TYR A 31 12.49 -1.08 16.00
N LEU A 32 11.25 -0.57 15.97
CA LEU A 32 10.97 0.77 15.44
C LEU A 32 11.55 1.85 16.35
N ASP A 33 11.45 1.68 17.67
CA ASP A 33 11.92 2.67 18.65
C ASP A 33 13.43 2.58 18.93
N THR A 34 14.02 1.39 18.75
CA THR A 34 15.40 1.10 19.19
C THR A 34 16.42 1.23 18.06
N GLU A 35 16.09 0.82 16.84
CA GLU A 35 17.03 0.82 15.70
C GLU A 35 16.70 1.89 14.64
N LYS A 36 15.65 2.71 14.84
CA LYS A 36 15.10 3.65 13.84
C LYS A 36 14.96 3.04 12.44
N LYS A 37 14.66 1.74 12.39
CA LYS A 37 14.61 1.00 11.13
C LYS A 37 13.19 1.02 10.59
N ASP A 38 12.98 1.74 9.50
CA ASP A 38 11.68 1.79 8.86
C ASP A 38 11.38 0.49 8.11
N PHE A 39 10.42 -0.28 8.63
CA PHE A 39 9.97 -1.53 8.02
C PHE A 39 8.77 -1.38 7.08
N ILE A 40 8.15 -0.20 7.04
CA ILE A 40 6.97 0.10 6.22
C ILE A 40 7.43 0.65 4.88
N THR A 41 8.18 1.76 4.88
CA THR A 41 8.67 2.40 3.64
C THR A 41 10.11 1.99 3.29
N ARG A 42 10.80 1.28 4.19
CA ARG A 42 12.16 0.74 3.95
C ARG A 42 13.18 1.83 3.59
N GLY A 43 13.00 3.03 4.13
CA GLY A 43 13.85 4.18 3.86
C GLY A 43 13.79 4.65 2.41
N ALA A 44 12.66 4.47 1.73
CA ALA A 44 12.43 5.10 0.43
C ALA A 44 12.40 6.63 0.60
N PRO A 45 13.12 7.41 -0.23
CA PRO A 45 13.17 8.86 -0.11
C PRO A 45 11.89 9.55 -0.59
N ALA A 46 11.01 8.84 -1.31
CA ALA A 46 9.77 9.39 -1.85
C ALA A 46 8.65 8.35 -1.85
N MET A 47 7.42 8.85 -1.80
CA MET A 47 6.20 8.06 -2.02
C MET A 47 5.19 8.85 -2.86
N LEU A 48 4.38 8.13 -3.62
CA LEU A 48 3.21 8.61 -4.34
C LEU A 48 1.96 8.12 -3.62
N LEU A 49 1.09 9.05 -3.22
CA LEU A 49 -0.20 8.74 -2.61
C LEU A 49 -1.30 8.94 -3.66
N PHE A 50 -2.13 7.91 -3.85
CA PHE A 50 -3.26 7.96 -4.75
C PHE A 50 -4.50 8.14 -3.90
N HIS A 51 -5.23 9.23 -4.11
CA HIS A 51 -6.43 9.55 -3.36
C HIS A 51 -7.55 9.99 -4.29
N ALA A 52 -8.79 9.78 -3.89
CA ALA A 52 -9.97 10.23 -4.61
C ALA A 52 -11.03 10.72 -3.63
N ASP A 53 -12.02 11.47 -4.15
CA ASP A 53 -13.23 11.82 -3.42
C ASP A 53 -13.89 10.57 -2.84
N LYS A 54 -14.39 10.67 -1.60
CA LYS A 54 -15.07 9.57 -0.89
C LYS A 54 -16.29 9.05 -1.62
N ASN A 55 -16.91 9.86 -2.47
CA ASN A 55 -18.10 9.57 -3.25
C ASN A 55 -17.78 9.25 -4.71
N ALA A 56 -16.50 9.14 -5.09
CA ALA A 56 -16.12 8.73 -6.44
C ALA A 56 -16.67 7.32 -6.73
N GLU A 57 -17.41 7.17 -7.83
CA GLU A 57 -18.13 5.94 -8.17
C GLU A 57 -17.22 4.72 -8.31
N ILE A 58 -16.02 4.92 -8.87
CA ILE A 58 -15.02 3.88 -9.17
C ILE A 58 -13.61 4.27 -8.72
N GLY A 59 -13.52 5.08 -7.64
CA GLY A 59 -12.25 5.65 -7.20
C GLY A 59 -11.18 4.60 -6.87
N GLY A 60 -11.58 3.42 -6.36
CA GLY A 60 -10.67 2.33 -6.04
C GLY A 60 -10.05 1.70 -7.28
N GLU A 61 -10.85 1.43 -8.29
CA GLU A 61 -10.47 0.89 -9.59
C GLU A 61 -9.54 1.86 -10.33
N ASP A 62 -9.94 3.14 -10.39
CA ASP A 62 -9.12 4.20 -10.98
C ASP A 62 -7.76 4.28 -10.30
N ALA A 63 -7.74 4.34 -8.97
CA ALA A 63 -6.49 4.38 -8.20
C ALA A 63 -5.61 3.15 -8.46
N GLY A 64 -6.19 1.97 -8.62
CA GLY A 64 -5.47 0.75 -8.97
C GLY A 64 -4.83 0.81 -10.36
N ILE A 65 -5.56 1.35 -11.35
CA ILE A 65 -5.05 1.57 -12.70
C ILE A 65 -3.91 2.60 -12.65
N TYR A 66 -4.12 3.76 -12.06
CA TYR A 66 -3.10 4.81 -11.92
C TYR A 66 -1.85 4.30 -11.19
N GLN A 67 -2.04 3.52 -10.12
CA GLN A 67 -0.94 2.91 -9.38
C GLN A 67 -0.12 1.95 -10.27
N SER A 68 -0.79 1.16 -11.11
CA SER A 68 -0.13 0.25 -12.06
C SER A 68 0.70 1.02 -13.09
N TYR A 69 0.13 2.08 -13.68
CA TYR A 69 0.85 2.95 -14.60
C TYR A 69 2.02 3.68 -13.93
N ALA A 70 1.86 4.12 -12.68
CA ALA A 70 2.94 4.76 -11.93
C ALA A 70 4.09 3.79 -11.69
N LEU A 71 3.83 2.55 -11.29
CA LEU A 71 4.87 1.52 -11.13
C LEU A 71 5.65 1.30 -12.43
N LEU A 72 4.96 1.14 -13.56
CA LEU A 72 5.59 0.97 -14.87
C LEU A 72 6.41 2.19 -15.28
N SER A 73 5.87 3.40 -15.06
CA SER A 73 6.53 4.65 -15.40
C SER A 73 7.80 4.84 -14.58
N VAL A 74 7.73 4.65 -13.26
CA VAL A 74 8.89 4.73 -12.36
C VAL A 74 9.95 3.71 -12.76
N HIS A 75 9.57 2.48 -13.13
CA HIS A 75 10.51 1.48 -13.63
C HIS A 75 11.16 1.87 -14.96
N SER A 76 10.41 2.50 -15.88
CA SER A 76 10.96 2.99 -17.16
C SER A 76 12.02 4.08 -16.97
N LEU A 77 11.94 4.84 -15.87
CA LEU A 77 12.93 5.84 -15.45
C LEU A 77 14.16 5.24 -14.73
N GLY A 78 14.27 3.90 -14.66
CA GLY A 78 15.38 3.21 -14.00
C GLY A 78 15.28 3.17 -12.47
N LEU A 79 14.13 3.53 -11.89
CA LEU A 79 13.89 3.49 -10.45
C LEU A 79 13.23 2.16 -10.04
N GLY A 80 13.35 1.83 -8.76
CA GLY A 80 12.61 0.75 -8.12
C GLY A 80 11.39 1.30 -7.41
N ALA A 81 10.24 0.64 -7.57
CA ALA A 81 9.00 1.02 -6.90
C ALA A 81 8.23 -0.20 -6.38
N THR A 82 7.42 0.00 -5.34
CA THR A 82 6.50 -1.03 -4.84
C THR A 82 5.29 -0.41 -4.15
N SER A 83 4.15 -1.09 -4.25
CA SER A 83 2.91 -0.68 -3.58
C SER A 83 2.93 -1.06 -2.09
N ILE A 84 2.51 -0.13 -1.23
CA ILE A 84 2.48 -0.30 0.24
C ILE A 84 1.05 -0.15 0.76
N GLY A 85 0.34 -1.27 0.90
CA GLY A 85 -1.03 -1.29 1.42
C GLY A 85 -1.17 -0.93 2.92
N LEU A 86 -0.05 -0.83 3.66
CA LEU A 86 -0.05 -0.47 5.08
C LEU A 86 -0.14 1.04 5.33
N VAL A 87 0.13 1.87 4.33
CA VAL A 87 0.19 3.34 4.48
C VAL A 87 -1.18 4.02 4.40
N PRO A 88 -2.09 3.66 3.46
CA PRO A 88 -3.39 4.34 3.37
C PRO A 88 -4.28 4.25 4.63
N PRO A 89 -4.43 3.09 5.31
CA PRO A 89 -5.31 2.98 6.47
C PRO A 89 -4.99 3.94 7.64
N PRO A 90 -3.74 4.08 8.12
CA PRO A 90 -3.42 5.02 9.18
C PRO A 90 -3.61 6.48 8.74
N ILE A 91 -3.28 6.84 7.49
CA ILE A 91 -3.53 8.20 6.98
C ILE A 91 -5.02 8.51 7.03
N ASN A 92 -5.89 7.63 6.50
CA ASN A 92 -7.33 7.87 6.49
C ASN A 92 -7.97 7.97 7.88
N ARG A 93 -7.32 7.44 8.92
CA ARG A 93 -7.83 7.43 10.31
C ARG A 93 -7.25 8.53 11.19
N SER A 94 -6.18 9.21 10.77
CA SER A 94 -5.51 10.23 11.58
C SER A 94 -5.59 11.61 10.93
N LYS A 95 -6.23 12.57 11.61
CA LYS A 95 -6.29 13.97 11.16
C LYS A 95 -4.89 14.57 11.00
N GLU A 96 -3.97 14.22 11.90
CA GLU A 96 -2.58 14.68 11.85
C GLU A 96 -1.87 14.18 10.59
N LEU A 97 -1.98 12.89 10.28
CA LEU A 97 -1.35 12.32 9.08
C LEU A 97 -1.97 12.88 7.80
N ARG A 98 -3.29 13.10 7.77
CA ARG A 98 -3.94 13.75 6.61
C ARG A 98 -3.39 15.15 6.39
N ARG A 99 -3.20 15.92 7.45
CA ARG A 99 -2.61 17.26 7.37
C ARG A 99 -1.15 17.20 6.90
N LEU A 100 -0.37 16.28 7.45
CA LEU A 100 1.03 16.06 7.07
C LEU A 100 1.17 15.76 5.56
N PHE A 101 0.30 14.91 5.03
CA PHE A 101 0.30 14.52 3.62
C PHE A 101 -0.62 15.37 2.73
N SER A 102 -1.17 16.47 3.26
CA SER A 102 -2.07 17.39 2.54
C SER A 102 -3.25 16.69 1.85
N ILE A 103 -3.85 15.69 2.49
CA ILE A 103 -5.01 14.95 1.96
C ILE A 103 -6.29 15.77 2.20
N PRO A 104 -7.05 16.13 1.14
CA PRO A 104 -8.33 16.85 1.26
C PRO A 104 -9.32 16.13 2.17
N GLU A 105 -10.15 16.84 2.93
CA GLU A 105 -11.05 16.24 3.95
C GLU A 105 -12.09 15.28 3.37
N ASP A 106 -12.56 15.55 2.16
CA ASP A 106 -13.49 14.78 1.35
C ASP A 106 -12.83 13.61 0.61
N HIS A 107 -11.50 13.46 0.70
CA HIS A 107 -10.79 12.39 0.00
C HIS A 107 -10.38 11.22 0.91
N ASN A 108 -10.29 10.03 0.31
CA ASN A 108 -9.62 8.86 0.90
C ASN A 108 -8.34 8.56 0.12
N VAL A 109 -7.27 8.22 0.85
CA VAL A 109 -6.09 7.58 0.25
C VAL A 109 -6.44 6.13 -0.06
N LEU A 110 -6.25 5.73 -1.31
CA LEU A 110 -6.61 4.42 -1.84
C LEU A 110 -5.37 3.57 -2.15
N GLY A 111 -4.25 4.23 -2.46
CA GLY A 111 -2.99 3.55 -2.76
C GLY A 111 -1.77 4.34 -2.30
N CYS A 112 -0.67 3.63 -2.09
CA CYS A 112 0.65 4.21 -1.84
C CYS A 112 1.68 3.44 -2.64
N VAL A 113 2.57 4.15 -3.34
CA VAL A 113 3.77 3.58 -3.97
C VAL A 113 4.99 4.25 -3.37
N ILE A 114 5.94 3.48 -2.87
CA ILE A 114 7.26 4.01 -2.50
C ILE A 114 8.22 3.84 -3.68
N LEU A 115 9.17 4.77 -3.83
CA LEU A 115 10.15 4.71 -4.91
C LEU A 115 11.54 5.18 -4.47
N ARG A 116 12.57 4.60 -5.09
CA ARG A 116 13.97 4.90 -4.85
C ARG A 116 14.86 4.47 -6.02
N TYR A 117 16.11 4.92 -6.02
CA TYR A 117 17.14 4.26 -6.80
C TYR A 117 17.38 2.84 -6.25
N PRO A 118 17.26 1.80 -7.09
CA PRO A 118 17.42 0.42 -6.66
C PRO A 118 18.89 0.15 -6.32
N LYS A 119 19.14 -0.44 -5.14
CA LYS A 119 20.50 -0.85 -4.74
C LYS A 119 21.02 -2.04 -5.57
N TYR A 120 20.10 -2.91 -5.99
CA TYR A 120 20.40 -4.14 -6.72
C TYR A 120 19.54 -4.21 -7.97
N SER A 121 20.15 -4.63 -9.08
CA SER A 121 19.46 -4.94 -10.33
C SER A 121 19.21 -6.45 -10.42
N PHE A 122 17.98 -6.85 -10.70
CA PHE A 122 17.64 -8.24 -10.97
C PHE A 122 17.47 -8.45 -12.48
N ARG A 123 17.72 -9.67 -12.96
CA ARG A 123 17.32 -10.05 -14.33
C ARG A 123 15.79 -9.93 -14.43
N ARG A 124 15.27 -9.50 -15.58
CA ARG A 124 13.82 -9.37 -15.81
C ARG A 124 13.11 -10.68 -15.45
N GLY A 125 11.87 -10.56 -14.98
CA GLY A 125 11.08 -11.69 -14.51
C GLY A 125 10.95 -12.82 -15.55
N ILE A 126 10.73 -14.03 -15.05
CA ILE A 126 10.52 -15.22 -15.89
C ILE A 126 9.33 -14.95 -16.82
N ARG A 127 9.53 -15.13 -18.13
CA ARG A 127 8.43 -15.09 -19.10
C ARG A 127 7.52 -16.28 -18.83
N ARG A 128 6.30 -16.02 -18.36
CA ARG A 128 5.27 -17.05 -18.16
C ARG A 128 4.37 -17.08 -19.39
N ASN A 129 3.94 -18.28 -19.78
CA ASN A 129 2.83 -18.42 -20.72
C ASN A 129 1.56 -17.91 -20.04
N LEU A 130 0.80 -17.06 -20.73
CA LEU A 130 -0.49 -16.62 -20.22
C LEU A 130 -1.43 -17.83 -20.12
N ALA A 131 -2.28 -17.85 -19.10
CA ALA A 131 -3.33 -18.86 -19.00
C ALA A 131 -4.26 -18.74 -20.21
N GLY A 132 -4.78 -19.88 -20.69
CA GLY A 132 -5.80 -19.87 -21.74
C GLY A 132 -7.06 -19.16 -21.28
N VAL A 133 -7.76 -18.52 -22.22
CA VAL A 133 -9.07 -17.90 -21.95
C VAL A 133 -10.15 -18.95 -22.16
N HIS A 134 -11.00 -19.15 -21.15
CA HIS A 134 -12.24 -19.93 -21.29
C HIS A 134 -13.41 -18.95 -21.39
N TRP A 135 -14.09 -18.94 -22.53
CA TRP A 135 -15.35 -18.22 -22.72
C TRP A 135 -16.50 -19.10 -22.19
N LEU A 136 -17.38 -18.56 -21.36
CA LEU A 136 -18.58 -19.24 -20.87
C LEU A 136 -19.80 -18.84 -21.71
#